data_AF-L8X1Y8-F1
#
_entry.id   AF-L8X1Y8-F1
#
_cell.length_a   1.000
_cell.length_b   1.000
_cell.length_c   1.000
_cell.angle_alpha   90.00
_cell.angle_beta   90.00
_cell.angle_gamma   90.00
#
_symmetry.space_group_name_H-M   'P 1'
#
loop_
_entity.id
_entity.type
_entity.pdbx_description
1 polymer ?
#
loop_
_entity_poly.entity_id
_entity_poly.type
_entity_poly.pdbx_seq_one_letter_code
_entity_poly.pdbx_strand_id
1 'polypeptide(L)'
;MMRFDYTSGPAFDKRQLQGEPTAMSTFSSQPIVIDGKGHLLGRLASIIAKQILNGQKIVVVRCEEVNISGSFFRNKLRYHNFLHKRHIVNPKKSGPFHHRAPSRVLFKAIRGMLPHKTARGAAAIERLKMFEGVPPPYDRKKKMVVPEALRVLRLKPGRKYCTVKRLSHEVGWGYKDVVDRLEEKRKVKAKAFHERKSIVDCRPQAPPKGSPGSGSVLREAHSARSLDSHPSPSFPSYSALATYPISPASRSGSLQLYVLPHVPCSFVFMSHDQLSNAGITTCVQLNAAMCES
;
A
#
# COMPACT_ATOMS: atom_id res chain seq x y z
N MET A 1 -76.72 23.76 23.06
CA MET A 1 -76.73 22.60 22.13
C MET A 1 -75.75 22.95 21.02
N MET A 2 -74.57 22.37 20.83
CA MET A 2 -73.86 21.23 21.40
C MET A 2 -72.40 21.67 21.67
N ARG A 3 -71.85 21.26 22.81
CA ARG A 3 -70.40 21.20 23.04
C ARG A 3 -69.85 20.05 22.20
N PHE A 4 -68.75 20.27 21.48
CA PHE A 4 -67.87 19.17 21.08
C PHE A 4 -66.51 19.42 21.72
N ASP A 5 -66.34 18.77 22.86
CA ASP A 5 -65.06 18.56 23.52
C ASP A 5 -64.22 17.61 22.66
N TYR A 6 -63.02 18.03 22.29
CA TYR A 6 -61.95 17.11 21.84
C TYR A 6 -60.76 17.31 22.77
N THR A 7 -60.88 16.75 23.97
CA THR A 7 -59.72 16.35 24.77
C THR A 7 -59.19 15.01 24.24
N SER A 8 -57.87 14.81 24.42
CA SER A 8 -57.15 13.53 24.32
C SER A 8 -56.79 12.97 22.94
N GLY A 9 -55.86 13.64 22.25
CA GLY A 9 -54.88 12.93 21.43
C GLY A 9 -53.77 12.36 22.32
N PRO A 10 -53.26 11.13 22.09
CA PRO A 10 -52.18 10.56 22.90
C PRO A 10 -50.96 11.48 22.82
N ALA A 11 -50.42 11.85 23.98
CA ALA A 11 -49.22 12.65 24.10
C ALA A 11 -48.10 12.03 23.26
N PHE A 12 -47.73 12.69 22.16
CA PHE A 12 -46.56 12.36 21.39
C PHE A 12 -45.36 12.56 22.32
N ASP A 13 -44.88 11.46 22.90
CA ASP A 13 -43.80 11.45 23.85
C ASP A 13 -42.54 12.00 23.18
N LYS A 14 -42.24 13.28 23.43
CA LYS A 14 -41.06 13.98 22.91
C LYS A 14 -39.73 13.37 23.40
N ARG A 15 -39.79 12.29 24.19
CA ARG A 15 -38.66 11.46 24.61
C ARG A 15 -38.18 10.45 23.55
N GLN A 16 -38.78 10.42 22.35
CA GLN A 16 -38.26 9.62 21.22
C GLN A 16 -37.52 10.42 20.13
N LEU A 17 -37.28 11.72 20.35
CA LEU A 17 -36.35 12.53 19.53
C LEU A 17 -34.97 12.69 20.19
N GLN A 18 -34.61 11.77 21.07
CA GLN A 18 -33.23 11.53 21.47
C GLN A 18 -32.71 10.34 20.66
N GLY A 19 -32.64 10.53 19.34
CA GLY A 19 -31.64 9.82 18.56
C GLY A 19 -30.29 10.30 19.07
N GLU A 20 -29.68 9.50 19.94
CA GLU A 20 -28.28 9.55 20.36
C GLU A 20 -27.42 10.36 19.37
N PRO A 21 -26.88 11.54 19.74
CA PRO A 21 -25.87 12.21 18.95
C PRO A 21 -24.54 11.46 19.14
N THR A 22 -24.45 10.22 18.67
CA THR A 22 -23.18 9.52 18.47
C THR A 22 -22.50 10.02 17.18
N ALA A 23 -22.45 11.34 16.99
CA ALA A 23 -21.45 11.96 16.14
C ALA A 23 -20.19 12.21 16.98
N MET A 24 -19.63 11.14 17.54
CA MET A 24 -18.30 11.15 18.14
C MET A 24 -17.34 11.74 17.12
N SER A 25 -16.73 12.86 17.47
CA SER A 25 -15.80 13.60 16.62
C SER A 25 -14.80 12.64 15.95
N THR A 26 -14.84 12.55 14.62
CA THR A 26 -13.98 11.67 13.80
C THR A 26 -12.54 12.20 13.70
N PHE A 27 -12.01 12.77 14.79
CA PHE A 27 -10.66 13.27 14.87
C PHE A 27 -9.76 12.23 15.53
N SER A 28 -9.03 11.48 14.71
CA SER A 28 -7.93 10.67 15.21
C SER A 28 -6.80 11.60 15.68
N SER A 29 -6.40 11.47 16.95
CA SER A 29 -5.21 12.15 17.47
C SER A 29 -3.94 11.73 16.73
N GLN A 30 -3.92 10.49 16.22
CA GLN A 30 -2.84 9.94 15.42
C GLN A 30 -2.82 10.48 13.99
N PRO A 31 -1.61 10.72 13.41
CA PRO A 31 -1.48 11.20 12.05
C PRO A 31 -1.82 10.09 11.04
N ILE A 32 -2.71 10.42 10.09
CA ILE A 32 -3.03 9.55 8.97
C ILE A 32 -1.87 9.61 7.98
N VAL A 33 -1.26 8.45 7.71
CA VAL A 33 -0.14 8.33 6.78
C VAL A 33 -0.68 7.93 5.41
N ILE A 34 -0.57 8.83 4.44
CA ILE A 34 -1.02 8.62 3.06
C ILE A 34 0.17 8.27 2.19
N ASP A 35 -0.01 7.23 1.40
CA ASP A 35 0.90 6.88 0.32
C ASP A 35 0.65 7.74 -0.92
N GLY A 36 1.67 8.40 -1.45
CA GLY A 36 1.60 9.21 -2.67
C GLY A 36 1.80 8.40 -3.96
N LYS A 37 2.18 7.12 -3.86
CA LYS A 37 2.47 6.29 -5.03
C LYS A 37 1.25 6.10 -5.92
N GLY A 38 1.37 6.52 -7.17
CA GLY A 38 0.33 6.26 -8.17
C GLY A 38 -0.90 7.15 -8.03
N HIS A 39 -0.83 8.23 -7.25
CA HIS A 39 -1.93 9.20 -7.11
C HIS A 39 -1.81 10.33 -8.12
N LEU A 40 -2.96 10.88 -8.52
CA LEU A 40 -3.02 12.11 -9.33
C LEU A 40 -2.87 13.33 -8.43
N LEU A 41 -1.84 14.14 -8.67
CA LEU A 41 -1.42 15.29 -7.84
C LEU A 41 -2.57 16.19 -7.41
N GLY A 42 -3.38 16.66 -8.36
CA GLY A 42 -4.48 17.58 -8.06
C GLY A 42 -5.64 16.94 -7.29
N ARG A 43 -5.96 15.68 -7.57
CA ARG A 43 -7.04 14.96 -6.88
C ARG A 43 -6.66 14.64 -5.45
N LEU A 44 -5.42 14.18 -5.25
CA LEU A 44 -4.87 13.94 -3.93
C LEU A 44 -4.84 15.23 -3.11
N ALA A 45 -4.37 16.33 -3.70
CA ALA A 45 -4.28 17.63 -3.03
C ALA A 45 -5.65 18.15 -2.56
N SER A 46 -6.71 18.00 -3.38
CA SER A 46 -8.06 18.45 -3.04
C SER A 46 -8.63 17.73 -1.82
N ILE A 47 -8.48 16.40 -1.79
CA ILE A 47 -8.97 15.58 -0.68
C ILE A 47 -8.19 15.90 0.59
N ILE A 48 -6.87 16.00 0.49
CA ILE A 48 -6.02 16.37 1.62
C ILE A 48 -6.39 17.76 2.16
N ALA A 49 -6.59 18.76 1.29
CA ALA A 49 -6.96 20.11 1.70
C ALA A 49 -8.25 20.12 2.54
N LYS A 50 -9.27 19.38 2.10
CA LYS A 50 -10.55 19.27 2.85
C LYS A 50 -10.35 18.60 4.20
N GLN A 51 -9.59 17.50 4.26
CA GLN A 51 -9.38 16.77 5.52
C GLN A 51 -8.56 17.56 6.54
N ILE A 52 -7.56 18.32 6.08
CA ILE A 52 -6.78 19.19 6.97
C ILE A 52 -7.66 20.30 7.55
N LEU A 53 -8.55 20.89 6.75
CA LEU A 53 -9.50 21.92 7.22
C LEU A 53 -10.52 21.36 8.22
N ASN A 54 -10.87 20.08 8.09
CA ASN A 54 -11.70 19.39 9.06
C ASN A 54 -10.98 19.25 10.40
N GLY A 55 -9.65 19.11 10.42
CA GLY A 55 -8.88 18.94 11.66
C GLY A 55 -7.90 17.78 11.65
N GLN A 56 -7.87 16.98 10.57
CA GLN A 56 -7.04 15.77 10.53
C GLN A 56 -5.56 16.11 10.36
N LYS A 57 -4.71 15.39 11.11
CA LYS A 57 -3.25 15.42 10.95
C LYS A 57 -2.88 14.44 9.85
N ILE A 58 -2.29 14.94 8.77
CA ILE A 58 -1.99 14.13 7.57
C ILE A 58 -0.51 14.18 7.28
N VAL A 59 0.06 13.01 7.01
CA VAL A 59 1.43 12.87 6.53
C VAL A 59 1.40 12.19 5.18
N VAL A 60 1.87 12.86 4.13
CA VAL A 60 2.03 12.24 2.81
C VAL A 60 3.46 11.78 2.65
N VAL A 61 3.60 10.57 2.15
CA VAL A 61 4.87 9.89 2.00
C VAL A 61 5.03 9.46 0.54
N ARG A 62 6.27 9.36 0.05
CA ARG A 62 6.57 9.08 -1.37
C ARG A 62 6.00 10.11 -2.34
N CYS A 63 6.27 11.39 -2.07
CA CYS A 63 5.79 12.48 -2.92
C CYS A 63 6.42 12.44 -4.34
N GLU A 64 7.58 11.80 -4.49
CA GLU A 64 8.25 11.59 -5.77
C GLU A 64 7.46 10.66 -6.71
N GLU A 65 6.74 9.67 -6.19
CA GLU A 65 5.97 8.69 -6.97
C GLU A 65 4.55 9.18 -7.35
N VAL A 66 4.21 10.43 -7.01
CA VAL A 66 2.96 11.06 -7.43
C VAL A 66 2.95 11.26 -8.95
N ASN A 67 1.79 11.17 -9.56
CA ASN A 67 1.58 11.33 -10.99
C ASN A 67 0.81 12.60 -11.33
N ILE A 68 1.10 13.15 -12.51
CA ILE A 68 0.31 14.20 -13.15
C ILE A 68 -0.16 13.64 -14.48
N SER A 69 -1.42 13.89 -14.84
CA SER A 69 -1.96 13.49 -16.13
C SER A 69 -1.33 14.29 -17.28
N GLY A 70 -1.27 13.68 -18.45
CA GLY A 70 -0.66 14.26 -19.64
C GLY A 70 0.75 13.76 -19.91
N SER A 71 1.25 14.09 -21.11
CA SER A 71 2.62 13.74 -21.49
C SER A 71 3.64 14.46 -20.62
N PHE A 72 4.79 13.82 -20.47
CA PHE A 72 5.93 14.39 -19.78
C PHE A 72 6.33 15.77 -20.34
N PHE A 73 6.46 15.86 -21.67
CA PHE A 73 6.85 17.08 -22.37
C PHE A 73 5.90 18.25 -22.13
N ARG A 74 4.58 18.00 -22.16
CA ARG A 74 3.57 19.03 -21.88
C ARG A 74 3.71 19.56 -20.46
N ASN A 75 3.91 18.67 -19.50
CA ASN A 75 3.97 19.05 -18.09
C ASN A 75 5.29 19.75 -17.76
N LYS A 76 6.39 19.39 -18.44
CA LYS A 76 7.66 20.11 -18.45
C LYS A 76 7.48 21.55 -18.94
N LEU A 77 6.91 21.74 -20.12
CA LEU A 77 6.64 23.08 -20.67
C LEU A 77 5.78 23.94 -19.74
N ARG A 78 4.72 23.35 -19.16
CA ARG A 78 3.89 24.04 -18.16
C ARG A 78 4.70 24.48 -16.94
N TYR A 79 5.63 23.65 -16.48
CA TYR A 79 6.49 23.98 -15.35
C TYR A 79 7.55 25.03 -15.72
N HIS A 80 8.13 25.01 -16.92
CA HIS A 80 9.02 26.07 -17.42
C HIS A 80 8.31 27.41 -17.59
N ASN A 81 7.07 27.42 -18.10
CA ASN A 81 6.26 28.64 -18.14
C ASN A 81 6.00 29.21 -16.74
N PHE A 82 5.89 28.33 -15.74
CA PHE A 82 5.80 28.75 -14.35
C PHE A 82 7.14 29.30 -13.83
N LEU A 83 8.27 28.68 -14.18
CA LEU A 83 9.62 29.15 -13.84
C LEU A 83 9.94 30.53 -14.40
N HIS A 84 9.44 30.86 -15.59
CA HIS A 84 9.61 32.18 -16.21
C HIS A 84 8.92 33.31 -15.43
N LYS A 85 7.96 32.99 -14.57
CA LYS A 85 7.28 34.00 -13.74
C LYS A 85 8.20 34.46 -12.61
N ARG A 86 8.64 35.71 -12.65
CA ARG A 86 9.44 36.36 -11.61
C ARG A 86 8.96 37.79 -11.37
N HIS A 87 9.16 38.30 -10.17
CA HIS A 87 9.02 39.73 -9.92
C HIS A 87 10.20 40.45 -10.59
N ILE A 88 9.93 41.47 -11.40
CA ILE A 88 10.94 42.11 -12.26
C ILE A 88 11.99 42.85 -11.43
N VAL A 89 11.56 43.62 -10.43
CA VAL A 89 12.46 44.50 -9.64
C VAL A 89 13.30 43.71 -8.63
N ASN A 90 12.65 42.91 -7.78
CA ASN A 90 13.33 42.11 -6.76
C ASN A 90 12.73 40.69 -6.69
N PRO A 91 13.33 39.72 -7.40
CA PRO A 91 12.85 38.34 -7.43
C PRO A 91 12.92 37.62 -6.08
N LYS A 92 13.84 38.02 -5.18
CA LYS A 92 14.08 37.33 -3.90
C LYS A 92 13.03 37.64 -2.84
N LYS A 93 12.53 38.87 -2.80
CA LYS A 93 11.63 39.36 -1.73
C LYS A 93 10.15 39.09 -2.04
N SER A 94 9.66 39.61 -3.17
CA SER A 94 8.22 39.64 -3.50
C SER A 94 7.84 38.72 -4.65
N GLY A 95 8.78 37.89 -5.12
CA GLY A 95 8.60 37.01 -6.26
C GLY A 95 7.88 35.70 -5.94
N PRO A 96 7.25 35.05 -6.93
CA PRO A 96 6.80 33.68 -6.79
C PRO A 96 7.98 32.74 -6.53
N PHE A 97 7.97 32.05 -5.39
CA PHE A 97 8.98 31.03 -5.11
C PHE A 97 8.72 29.75 -5.91
N HIS A 98 9.76 29.31 -6.60
CA HIS A 98 9.77 28.09 -7.40
C HIS A 98 10.45 26.98 -6.60
N HIS A 99 9.70 26.04 -6.05
CA HIS A 99 10.27 24.90 -5.33
C HIS A 99 10.48 23.69 -6.24
N ARG A 100 11.67 23.11 -6.23
CA ARG A 100 12.03 21.96 -7.11
C ARG A 100 11.68 20.59 -6.54
N ALA A 101 11.66 20.44 -5.21
CA ALA A 101 11.39 19.16 -4.58
C ALA A 101 9.93 18.69 -4.78
N PRO A 102 9.67 17.39 -5.08
CA PRO A 102 8.33 16.85 -5.31
C PRO A 102 7.29 17.17 -4.20
N SER A 103 7.69 17.01 -2.95
CA SER A 103 6.97 17.33 -1.71
C SER A 103 6.58 18.80 -1.65
N ARG A 104 7.48 19.70 -2.07
CA ARG A 104 7.20 21.14 -2.13
C ARG A 104 6.32 21.51 -3.32
N VAL A 105 6.40 20.77 -4.43
CA VAL A 105 5.45 20.91 -5.55
C VAL A 105 4.05 20.52 -5.10
N LEU A 106 3.90 19.40 -4.37
CA LEU A 106 2.63 18.99 -3.78
C LEU A 106 2.16 19.98 -2.71
N PHE A 107 3.05 20.47 -1.86
CA PHE A 107 2.75 21.52 -0.87
C PHE A 107 2.17 22.76 -1.53
N LYS A 108 2.73 23.19 -2.66
CA LYS A 108 2.25 24.37 -3.38
C LYS A 108 0.85 24.16 -3.93
N ALA A 109 0.55 22.96 -4.44
CA ALA A 109 -0.79 22.62 -4.90
C ALA A 109 -1.81 22.64 -3.75
N ILE A 110 -1.48 22.04 -2.61
CA ILE A 110 -2.37 22.04 -1.42
C ILE A 110 -2.53 23.45 -0.86
N ARG A 111 -1.44 24.22 -0.74
CA ARG A 111 -1.48 25.63 -0.27
C ARG A 111 -2.37 26.50 -1.17
N GLY A 112 -2.41 26.24 -2.47
CA GLY A 112 -3.30 26.94 -3.40
C GLY A 112 -4.79 26.62 -3.19
N MET A 113 -5.11 25.49 -2.56
CA MET A 113 -6.48 25.06 -2.24
C MET A 113 -6.92 25.46 -0.82
N LEU A 114 -6.02 26.04 -0.02
CA LEU A 114 -6.29 26.42 1.37
C LEU A 114 -6.34 27.95 1.55
N PRO A 115 -7.21 28.47 2.45
CA PRO A 115 -7.24 29.88 2.84
C PRO A 115 -6.06 30.24 3.77
N HIS A 116 -4.83 30.03 3.29
CA HIS A 116 -3.58 30.06 4.06
C HIS A 116 -3.19 31.42 4.64
N LYS A 117 -3.88 32.50 4.24
CA LYS A 117 -3.69 33.83 4.82
C LYS A 117 -4.43 34.01 6.15
N THR A 118 -5.41 33.15 6.43
CA THR A 118 -6.18 33.18 7.69
C THR A 118 -5.52 32.31 8.76
N ALA A 119 -5.78 32.59 10.04
CA ALA A 119 -5.28 31.78 11.15
C ALA A 119 -5.72 30.31 11.05
N ARG A 120 -6.97 30.07 10.64
CA ARG A 120 -7.50 28.71 10.40
C ARG A 120 -6.71 27.97 9.32
N GLY A 121 -6.38 28.65 8.22
CA GLY A 121 -5.60 28.07 7.13
C GLY A 121 -4.13 27.86 7.48
N ALA A 122 -3.54 28.73 8.29
CA ALA A 122 -2.18 28.56 8.81
C ALA A 122 -2.09 27.32 9.71
N ALA A 123 -3.01 27.20 10.68
CA ALA A 123 -3.12 26.03 11.56
C ALA A 123 -3.37 24.73 10.78
N ALA A 124 -4.11 24.81 9.66
CA ALA A 124 -4.27 23.68 8.75
C ALA A 124 -2.92 23.24 8.15
N ILE A 125 -2.14 24.16 7.60
CA ILE A 125 -0.85 23.83 6.98
C ILE A 125 0.11 23.15 7.97
N GLU A 126 0.11 23.56 9.24
CA GLU A 126 0.95 22.95 10.29
C GLU A 126 0.62 21.48 10.56
N ARG A 127 -0.63 21.05 10.32
CA ARG A 127 -1.06 19.65 10.46
C ARG A 127 -0.53 18.75 9.34
N LEU A 128 -0.11 19.33 8.21
CA LEU A 128 0.36 18.61 7.04
C LEU A 128 1.88 18.45 7.06
N LYS A 129 2.35 17.20 6.92
CA LYS A 129 3.77 16.90 6.67
C LYS A 129 3.91 16.13 5.36
N MET A 130 4.95 16.42 4.60
CA MET A 130 5.23 15.76 3.32
C MET A 130 6.69 15.36 3.25
N PHE A 131 6.93 14.14 2.81
CA PHE A 131 8.26 13.57 2.69
C PHE A 131 8.48 12.93 1.31
N GLU A 132 9.72 13.04 0.84
CA GLU A 132 10.24 12.20 -0.25
C GLU A 132 10.69 10.87 0.34
N GLY A 133 10.36 9.77 -0.35
CA GLY A 133 10.53 8.43 0.21
C GLY A 133 9.71 8.26 1.50
N VAL A 134 10.03 7.23 2.27
CA VAL A 134 9.41 6.93 3.58
C VAL A 134 10.47 7.03 4.68
N PRO A 135 10.38 8.02 5.59
CA PRO A 135 11.33 8.14 6.68
C PRO A 135 11.04 7.18 7.86
N PRO A 136 12.05 6.92 8.73
CA PRO A 136 12.00 5.91 9.79
C PRO A 136 10.78 5.86 10.75
N PRO A 137 10.12 6.97 11.14
CA PRO A 137 8.92 6.89 11.98
C PRO A 137 7.66 6.42 11.22
N TYR A 138 7.67 6.42 9.88
CA TYR A 138 6.53 6.05 9.03
C TYR A 138 6.70 4.72 8.30
N ASP A 139 7.86 4.06 8.47
CA ASP A 139 8.16 2.79 7.82
C ASP A 139 7.26 1.65 8.27
N ARG A 140 7.10 1.53 9.59
CA ARG A 140 6.32 0.49 10.27
C ARG A 140 4.82 0.80 10.33
N LYS A 141 4.43 2.04 10.03
CA LYS A 141 3.03 2.47 10.05
C LYS A 141 2.32 2.00 8.78
N LYS A 142 1.06 1.58 8.93
CA LYS A 142 0.20 1.25 7.79
C LYS A 142 -0.03 2.53 6.97
N LYS A 143 0.33 2.46 5.70
CA LYS A 143 0.16 3.53 4.72
C LYS A 143 -1.21 3.36 4.06
N MET A 144 -2.03 4.40 4.12
CA MET A 144 -3.35 4.43 3.54
C MET A 144 -3.29 4.97 2.11
N VAL A 145 -4.22 4.53 1.28
CA VAL A 145 -4.34 4.92 -0.12
C VAL A 145 -5.68 5.61 -0.31
N VAL A 146 -5.69 6.73 -1.03
CA VAL A 146 -6.94 7.43 -1.39
C VAL A 146 -7.45 6.91 -2.74
N PRO A 147 -8.52 6.10 -2.78
CA PRO A 147 -8.99 5.47 -4.02
C PRO A 147 -9.51 6.49 -5.05
N GLU A 148 -10.07 7.60 -4.61
CA GLU A 148 -10.56 8.68 -5.48
C GLU A 148 -9.45 9.43 -6.23
N ALA A 149 -8.22 9.34 -5.74
CA ALA A 149 -7.06 9.97 -6.34
C ALA A 149 -6.13 8.98 -7.05
N LEU A 150 -6.37 7.67 -6.96
CA LEU A 150 -5.55 6.66 -7.63
C LEU A 150 -5.62 6.81 -9.15
N ARG A 151 -4.44 6.89 -9.78
CA ARG A 151 -4.28 7.00 -11.24
C ARG A 151 -4.94 5.84 -11.97
N VAL A 152 -4.72 4.61 -11.51
CA VAL A 152 -5.22 3.38 -12.19
C VAL A 152 -6.75 3.40 -12.29
N LEU A 153 -7.43 3.88 -11.25
CA LEU A 153 -8.89 3.94 -11.21
C LEU A 153 -9.46 5.15 -11.96
N ARG A 154 -8.70 6.25 -12.05
CA ARG A 154 -9.22 7.55 -12.50
C ARG A 154 -8.77 7.98 -13.88
N LEU A 155 -7.64 7.48 -14.36
CA LEU A 155 -7.12 7.79 -15.68
C LEU A 155 -7.45 6.64 -16.63
N LYS A 156 -8.05 6.95 -17.79
CA LYS A 156 -8.33 5.95 -18.82
C LYS A 156 -7.02 5.23 -19.22
N PRO A 157 -7.01 3.89 -19.31
CA PRO A 157 -5.85 3.15 -19.80
C PRO A 157 -5.41 3.66 -21.19
N GLY A 158 -4.11 3.67 -21.43
CA GLY A 158 -3.50 4.23 -22.66
C GLY A 158 -3.23 5.73 -22.64
N ARG A 159 -3.73 6.49 -21.66
CA ARG A 159 -3.38 7.92 -21.52
C ARG A 159 -2.01 8.10 -20.87
N LYS A 160 -1.17 8.92 -21.52
CA LYS A 160 0.16 9.28 -21.00
C LYS A 160 0.04 10.04 -19.68
N TYR A 161 0.95 9.75 -18.77
CA TYR A 161 1.12 10.44 -17.49
C TYR A 161 2.60 10.75 -17.28
N CYS A 162 2.88 11.66 -16.36
CA CYS A 162 4.24 11.92 -15.91
C CYS A 162 4.37 11.67 -14.40
N THR A 163 5.53 11.21 -13.97
CA THR A 163 5.86 11.07 -12.55
C THR A 163 6.54 12.35 -12.07
N VAL A 164 6.16 12.85 -10.89
CA VAL A 164 6.69 14.10 -10.32
C VAL A 164 8.19 13.99 -10.09
N LYS A 165 8.71 12.80 -9.75
CA LYS A 165 10.14 12.48 -9.70
C LYS A 165 10.92 12.93 -10.94
N ARG A 166 10.48 12.51 -12.13
CA ARG A 166 11.15 12.84 -13.40
C ARG A 166 11.05 14.34 -13.70
N LEU A 167 9.86 14.91 -13.49
CA LEU A 167 9.63 16.34 -13.69
C LEU A 167 10.56 17.19 -12.81
N SER A 168 10.63 16.85 -11.52
CA SER A 168 11.42 17.57 -10.51
C SER A 168 12.91 17.51 -10.80
N HIS A 169 13.41 16.33 -11.22
CA HIS A 169 14.80 16.14 -11.59
C HIS A 169 15.23 17.08 -12.72
N GLU A 170 14.44 17.14 -13.80
CA GLU A 170 14.77 17.98 -14.97
C GLU A 170 14.70 19.49 -14.67
N VAL A 171 13.93 19.92 -13.67
CA VAL A 171 13.83 21.35 -13.30
C VAL A 171 14.90 21.78 -12.29
N GLY A 172 15.73 20.86 -11.80
CA GLY A 172 16.86 21.13 -10.90
C GLY A 172 16.78 20.49 -9.52
N TRP A 173 16.03 19.40 -9.33
CA TRP A 173 16.05 18.63 -8.09
C TRP A 173 17.16 17.56 -8.10
N GLY A 174 18.29 17.86 -7.45
CA GLY A 174 19.48 16.99 -7.42
C GLY A 174 19.44 15.81 -6.45
N TYR A 175 18.42 15.69 -5.60
CA TYR A 175 18.36 14.62 -4.58
C TYR A 175 17.71 13.32 -5.06
N LYS A 176 17.39 13.21 -6.35
CA LYS A 176 16.75 12.03 -6.93
C LYS A 176 17.50 10.75 -6.57
N ASP A 177 18.81 10.71 -6.81
CA ASP A 177 19.61 9.49 -6.62
C ASP A 177 19.91 9.20 -5.15
N VAL A 178 19.87 10.23 -4.29
CA VAL A 178 19.93 10.07 -2.83
C VAL A 178 18.66 9.36 -2.33
N VAL A 179 17.49 9.83 -2.77
CA VAL A 179 16.20 9.23 -2.39
C VAL A 179 16.10 7.79 -2.92
N ASP A 180 16.55 7.53 -4.15
CA ASP A 180 16.54 6.19 -4.73
C ASP A 180 17.36 5.18 -3.91
N ARG A 181 18.60 5.54 -3.54
CA ARG A 181 19.44 4.72 -2.68
C ARG A 181 18.82 4.46 -1.30
N LEU A 182 18.18 5.48 -0.71
CA LEU A 182 17.52 5.34 0.60
C LEU A 182 16.28 4.43 0.51
N GLU A 183 15.48 4.57 -0.55
CA GLU A 183 14.31 3.75 -0.80
C GLU A 183 14.67 2.30 -1.12
N GLU A 184 15.76 2.05 -1.83
CA GLU A 184 16.30 0.69 -2.06
C GLU A 184 16.68 0.02 -0.73
N LYS A 185 17.49 0.70 0.09
CA LYS A 185 17.85 0.22 1.44
C LYS A 185 16.61 -0.07 2.28
N ARG A 186 15.61 0.80 2.19
CA ARG A 186 14.33 0.65 2.89
C ARG A 186 13.51 -0.53 2.40
N LYS A 187 13.44 -0.77 1.08
CA LYS A 187 12.74 -1.91 0.49
C LYS A 187 13.34 -3.23 0.95
N VAL A 188 14.67 -3.32 1.03
CA VAL A 188 15.36 -4.51 1.58
C VAL A 188 14.95 -4.74 3.04
N LYS A 189 15.04 -3.70 3.88
CA LYS A 189 14.61 -3.79 5.30
C LYS A 189 13.12 -4.14 5.44
N ALA A 190 12.27 -3.62 4.57
CA ALA A 190 10.83 -3.85 4.58
C ALA A 190 10.48 -5.28 4.17
N LYS A 191 11.18 -5.87 3.18
CA LYS A 191 11.03 -7.29 2.81
C LYS A 191 11.39 -8.22 3.97
N ALA A 192 12.57 -8.03 4.57
CA ALA A 192 12.99 -8.80 5.74
C ALA A 192 12.07 -8.61 6.96
N PHE A 193 11.43 -7.44 7.11
CA PHE A 193 10.41 -7.23 8.13
C PHE A 193 9.11 -7.97 7.81
N HIS A 194 8.67 -7.94 6.54
CA HIS A 194 7.44 -8.59 6.11
C HIS A 194 7.54 -10.11 6.19
N GLU A 195 8.64 -10.72 5.77
CA GLU A 195 8.89 -12.16 5.87
C GLU A 195 8.84 -12.63 7.34
N ARG A 196 9.49 -11.89 8.24
CA ARG A 196 9.40 -12.17 9.69
C ARG A 196 7.98 -12.02 10.22
N LYS A 197 7.26 -10.99 9.77
CA LYS A 197 5.89 -10.74 10.20
C LYS A 197 4.92 -11.78 9.67
N SER A 198 5.04 -12.21 8.41
CA SER A 198 4.18 -13.25 7.83
C SER A 198 4.35 -14.59 8.53
N ILE A 199 5.57 -14.95 8.93
CA ILE A 199 5.82 -16.17 9.73
C ILE A 199 5.09 -16.09 11.09
N VAL A 200 5.10 -14.92 11.74
CA VAL A 200 4.40 -14.71 13.01
C VAL A 200 2.89 -14.74 12.83
N ASP A 201 2.37 -14.07 11.80
CA ASP A 201 0.93 -13.99 11.52
C ASP A 201 0.34 -15.36 11.09
N CYS A 202 1.13 -16.23 10.44
CA CYS A 202 0.74 -17.60 10.06
C CYS A 202 0.82 -18.61 11.21
N ARG A 203 1.40 -18.26 12.36
CA ARG A 203 1.38 -19.13 13.53
C ARG A 203 -0.04 -19.11 14.11
N PRO A 204 -0.74 -20.27 14.24
CA PRO A 204 -2.04 -20.29 14.88
C PRO A 204 -1.90 -19.69 16.28
N GLN A 205 -2.66 -18.61 16.54
CA GLN A 205 -2.63 -17.96 17.84
C GLN A 205 -3.10 -18.98 18.88
N ALA A 206 -2.27 -19.24 19.89
CA ALA A 206 -2.71 -20.00 21.05
C ALA A 206 -3.90 -19.25 21.66
N PRO A 207 -4.97 -19.96 22.08
CA PRO A 207 -6.10 -19.31 22.73
C PRO A 207 -5.59 -18.48 23.90
N PRO A 208 -6.15 -17.27 24.14
CA PRO A 208 -5.68 -16.40 25.21
C PRO A 208 -5.74 -17.17 26.53
N LYS A 209 -4.58 -17.49 27.11
CA LYS A 209 -4.49 -18.14 28.42
C LYS A 209 -4.83 -17.10 29.49
N GLY A 210 -6.06 -17.18 30.00
CA GLY A 210 -6.46 -16.59 31.28
C GLY A 210 -7.60 -15.59 31.20
N SER A 211 -8.83 -16.08 31.32
CA SER A 211 -9.81 -15.42 32.19
C SER A 211 -9.73 -16.11 33.57
N PRO A 212 -9.41 -15.39 34.66
CA PRO A 212 -9.52 -15.92 36.01
C PRO A 212 -11.01 -16.18 36.30
N GLY A 213 -11.31 -17.34 36.88
CA GLY A 213 -12.68 -17.75 37.16
C GLY A 213 -13.42 -16.84 38.14
N SER A 214 -14.71 -16.68 37.91
CA SER A 214 -15.69 -16.39 38.96
C SER A 214 -16.38 -17.70 39.31
N GLY A 215 -16.10 -18.22 40.51
CA GLY A 215 -16.83 -19.35 41.07
C GLY A 215 -18.17 -18.94 41.69
N SER A 216 -19.14 -19.85 41.64
CA SER A 216 -20.21 -20.05 42.63
C SER A 216 -20.90 -21.39 42.33
N VAL A 217 -20.50 -22.48 43.00
CA VAL A 217 -21.14 -23.12 44.18
C VAL A 217 -22.46 -23.86 43.88
N LEU A 218 -22.44 -25.19 44.10
CA LEU A 218 -23.41 -26.08 44.79
C LEU A 218 -22.93 -27.54 44.54
N ARG A 219 -22.34 -28.31 45.49
CA ARG A 219 -22.96 -29.07 46.63
C ARG A 219 -24.30 -29.72 46.23
N GLU A 220 -24.61 -31.00 46.39
CA GLU A 220 -24.08 -32.18 47.09
C GLU A 220 -24.69 -33.44 46.42
N ALA A 221 -24.02 -34.59 46.46
CA ALA A 221 -24.66 -35.89 46.74
C ALA A 221 -23.58 -36.94 47.05
N HIS A 222 -23.65 -37.45 48.27
CA HIS A 222 -22.85 -38.52 48.86
C HIS A 222 -23.19 -39.93 48.33
N SER A 223 -22.28 -40.88 48.64
CA SER A 223 -22.39 -42.35 48.67
C SER A 223 -21.64 -43.02 47.49
N ALA A 224 -20.63 -43.89 47.66
CA ALA A 224 -20.22 -44.73 48.78
C ALA A 224 -18.71 -45.06 48.73
N ARG A 225 -18.15 -45.35 49.92
CA ARG A 225 -17.15 -46.38 50.31
C ARG A 225 -16.37 -47.08 49.17
N SER A 226 -15.07 -47.40 49.25
CA SER A 226 -14.25 -47.80 50.40
C SER A 226 -12.81 -48.14 49.93
N LEU A 227 -11.82 -47.81 50.78
CA LEU A 227 -10.52 -48.52 51.03
C LEU A 227 -9.50 -48.56 49.86
N ASP A 228 -8.18 -48.40 50.01
CA ASP A 228 -7.28 -48.19 51.16
C ASP A 228 -5.88 -47.78 50.64
N SER A 229 -5.18 -46.97 51.43
CA SER A 229 -3.71 -46.86 51.65
C SER A 229 -2.66 -46.88 50.51
N HIS A 230 -1.89 -45.79 50.46
CA HIS A 230 -0.50 -45.65 49.97
C HIS A 230 0.51 -46.48 50.84
N PRO A 231 1.77 -46.81 50.43
CA PRO A 231 2.78 -45.87 49.88
C PRO A 231 3.77 -46.39 48.80
N SER A 232 4.57 -45.46 48.30
CA SER A 232 5.64 -45.51 47.26
C SER A 232 6.98 -46.13 47.77
N PRO A 233 8.14 -45.99 47.08
CA PRO A 233 8.56 -46.43 45.73
C PRO A 233 9.92 -47.23 45.74
N SER A 234 10.29 -47.98 44.68
CA SER A 234 11.72 -48.25 44.35
C SER A 234 11.95 -49.01 43.01
N PHE A 235 12.77 -48.36 42.17
CA PHE A 235 13.78 -48.75 41.15
C PHE A 235 13.93 -50.18 40.53
N PRO A 236 14.61 -50.28 39.36
CA PRO A 236 14.38 -51.28 38.32
C PRO A 236 15.46 -52.37 38.24
N SER A 237 15.14 -53.46 37.57
CA SER A 237 16.05 -54.23 36.70
C SER A 237 15.24 -55.36 36.08
N TYR A 238 15.35 -55.60 34.77
CA TYR A 238 15.42 -56.96 34.22
C TYR A 238 15.94 -56.92 32.79
N SER A 239 17.06 -57.61 32.64
CA SER A 239 17.68 -58.17 31.45
C SER A 239 16.80 -59.18 30.73
N ALA A 240 16.94 -59.27 29.40
CA ALA A 240 17.09 -60.51 28.60
C ALA A 240 16.80 -60.16 27.12
N LEU A 241 17.81 -60.08 26.26
CA LEU A 241 18.33 -61.16 25.40
C LEU A 241 17.37 -61.61 24.30
N ALA A 242 17.71 -61.29 23.04
CA ALA A 242 17.79 -62.25 21.93
C ALA A 242 18.23 -61.58 20.60
N THR A 243 19.51 -61.75 20.28
CA THR A 243 20.09 -62.20 18.98
C THR A 243 19.56 -61.66 17.62
N TYR A 244 20.43 -60.87 16.96
CA TYR A 244 20.96 -60.89 15.56
C TYR A 244 20.33 -61.83 14.50
N PRO A 245 20.38 -61.57 13.15
CA PRO A 245 21.58 -61.07 12.45
C PRO A 245 21.46 -60.25 11.11
N ILE A 246 22.58 -59.58 10.77
CA ILE A 246 23.30 -59.47 9.47
C ILE A 246 22.65 -58.77 8.22
N SER A 247 23.40 -57.78 7.70
CA SER A 247 23.38 -57.05 6.39
C SER A 247 23.63 -57.95 5.14
N PRO A 248 23.85 -57.50 3.86
CA PRO A 248 23.71 -56.19 3.18
C PRO A 248 23.07 -56.24 1.74
N ALA A 249 22.94 -55.06 1.10
CA ALA A 249 23.19 -54.73 -0.33
C ALA A 249 22.43 -55.40 -1.52
N SER A 250 21.69 -54.53 -2.23
CA SER A 250 21.74 -54.24 -3.69
C SER A 250 21.07 -55.16 -4.75
N ARG A 251 20.44 -54.44 -5.70
CA ARG A 251 20.19 -54.70 -7.14
C ARG A 251 18.93 -55.46 -7.61
N SER A 252 18.36 -54.82 -8.65
CA SER A 252 17.76 -55.35 -9.89
C SER A 252 16.28 -55.74 -9.96
N GLY A 253 15.58 -55.01 -10.87
CA GLY A 253 14.55 -55.48 -11.82
C GLY A 253 13.19 -55.85 -11.25
N SER A 254 12.04 -55.70 -11.93
CA SER A 254 11.67 -55.15 -13.23
C SER A 254 10.15 -55.37 -13.39
N LEU A 255 9.47 -54.52 -14.18
CA LEU A 255 8.12 -54.71 -14.79
C LEU A 255 6.92 -54.52 -13.82
N GLN A 256 5.79 -53.86 -14.16
CA GLN A 256 5.23 -53.54 -15.46
C GLN A 256 4.12 -52.46 -15.35
N LEU A 257 4.12 -51.54 -16.32
CA LEU A 257 3.01 -50.77 -16.95
C LEU A 257 1.96 -50.04 -16.09
N TYR A 258 1.84 -48.71 -16.28
CA TYR A 258 0.68 -48.09 -16.95
C TYR A 258 1.07 -46.71 -17.53
N VAL A 259 1.16 -46.67 -18.87
CA VAL A 259 0.77 -45.63 -19.85
C VAL A 259 1.07 -44.13 -19.56
N LEU A 260 2.10 -43.65 -20.28
CA LEU A 260 2.30 -42.40 -21.08
C LEU A 260 1.14 -41.36 -21.19
N PRO A 261 1.41 -40.05 -21.49
CA PRO A 261 2.54 -39.58 -22.31
C PRO A 261 3.40 -38.42 -21.77
N HIS A 262 4.60 -38.40 -22.37
CA HIS A 262 5.71 -37.48 -22.27
C HIS A 262 5.33 -36.00 -22.52
N VAL A 263 5.84 -34.98 -21.80
CA VAL A 263 7.22 -34.39 -21.74
C VAL A 263 7.80 -33.97 -23.12
N PRO A 264 8.86 -33.12 -23.26
CA PRO A 264 9.58 -32.24 -22.33
C PRO A 264 10.21 -30.92 -22.92
N CYS A 265 10.90 -30.18 -22.03
CA CYS A 265 12.23 -29.52 -22.19
C CYS A 265 12.40 -28.35 -23.18
N SER A 266 12.77 -27.14 -22.74
CA SER A 266 14.13 -26.63 -22.37
C SER A 266 14.55 -25.59 -23.43
N PHE A 267 14.64 -24.30 -23.10
CA PHE A 267 15.87 -23.62 -22.67
C PHE A 267 17.03 -23.78 -23.68
N VAL A 268 17.27 -22.77 -24.53
CA VAL A 268 18.59 -22.19 -24.92
C VAL A 268 18.36 -20.86 -25.67
N PHE A 269 19.34 -19.97 -25.52
CA PHE A 269 19.46 -18.54 -25.85
C PHE A 269 20.05 -18.27 -27.27
N MET A 270 20.18 -16.98 -27.63
CA MET A 270 20.93 -16.34 -28.77
C MET A 270 20.11 -16.10 -30.06
N SER A 271 19.92 -14.88 -30.58
CA SER A 271 20.77 -13.71 -30.94
C SER A 271 21.37 -13.76 -32.35
N HIS A 272 20.88 -12.81 -33.18
CA HIS A 272 21.51 -12.01 -34.24
C HIS A 272 22.50 -12.64 -35.26
N ASP A 273 22.22 -12.30 -36.53
CA ASP A 273 23.08 -12.32 -37.73
C ASP A 273 23.45 -13.65 -38.38
N GLN A 274 23.21 -13.67 -39.69
CA GLN A 274 23.94 -14.29 -40.80
C GLN A 274 23.03 -15.07 -41.75
N LEU A 275 22.58 -14.40 -42.82
CA LEU A 275 22.18 -15.03 -44.08
C LEU A 275 22.71 -14.16 -45.22
N SER A 276 23.95 -14.42 -45.60
CA SER A 276 24.57 -13.99 -46.84
C SER A 276 24.78 -15.21 -47.75
N ASN A 277 24.57 -14.99 -49.05
CA ASN A 277 25.04 -15.75 -50.22
C ASN A 277 24.27 -17.01 -50.66
N ALA A 278 23.40 -16.81 -51.65
CA ALA A 278 23.45 -17.54 -52.91
C ALA A 278 22.84 -16.65 -54.01
N GLY A 279 23.64 -16.21 -54.97
CA GLY A 279 23.18 -15.46 -56.14
C GLY A 279 22.63 -16.41 -57.21
N ILE A 280 21.75 -15.88 -58.06
CA ILE A 280 21.59 -16.25 -59.48
C ILE A 280 20.89 -15.07 -60.17
N THR A 281 21.61 -14.51 -61.14
CA THR A 281 21.18 -13.68 -62.26
C THR A 281 20.17 -14.42 -63.15
N THR A 282 19.10 -13.75 -63.60
CA THR A 282 18.67 -13.64 -65.01
C THR A 282 17.34 -12.89 -65.15
N CYS A 283 17.30 -11.94 -66.10
CA CYS A 283 16.20 -11.60 -67.03
C CYS A 283 14.75 -11.54 -66.53
N VAL A 284 14.10 -10.37 -66.66
CA VAL A 284 13.03 -10.12 -67.66
C VAL A 284 12.64 -8.63 -67.63
N GLN A 285 12.31 -8.15 -68.83
CA GLN A 285 12.04 -6.81 -69.31
C GLN A 285 10.97 -5.95 -68.59
N LEU A 286 11.25 -4.63 -68.60
CA LEU A 286 10.41 -3.52 -69.09
C LEU A 286 8.89 -3.70 -69.18
N ASN A 287 8.16 -2.84 -68.47
CA ASN A 287 7.12 -1.88 -68.95
C ASN A 287 6.35 -1.35 -67.73
N ALA A 288 6.43 -0.07 -67.36
CA ALA A 288 5.77 1.11 -67.95
C ALA A 288 4.28 1.26 -67.54
N ALA A 289 3.90 2.53 -67.33
CA ALA A 289 2.58 3.12 -67.01
C ALA A 289 2.22 3.19 -65.51
N MET A 290 2.35 4.35 -64.87
CA MET A 290 1.42 5.52 -64.86
C MET A 290 0.10 5.27 -64.12
N CYS A 291 -0.10 5.96 -62.99
CA CYS A 291 -1.05 7.08 -62.89
C CYS A 291 -1.08 7.63 -61.45
N GLU A 292 -0.69 8.90 -61.30
CA GLU A 292 -1.10 9.76 -60.20
C GLU A 292 -2.53 10.27 -60.48
N SER A 293 -3.37 10.24 -59.44
CA SER A 293 -4.40 11.24 -59.10
C SER A 293 -4.90 10.93 -57.69
#